data_AF-A0A7W4CNH2-F1
#
_entry.id   AF-A0A7W4CNH2-F1
#
_cell.length_a   1.000
_cell.length_b   1.000
_cell.length_c   1.000
_cell.angle_alpha   90.00
_cell.angle_beta   90.00
_cell.angle_gamma   90.00
#
_symmetry.space_group_name_H-M   'P 1'
#
loop_
_entity.id
_entity.type
_entity.pdbx_description
1 polymer ?
#
loop_
_entity_poly.entity_id
_entity_poly.type
_entity_poly.pdbx_seq_one_letter_code
_entity_poly.pdbx_strand_id
1 'polypeptide(L)' 'MSPHGDIQDITTAEQAQYWLLKKWPVADHARDRALHQVEAAMDCMASVGTARRAFISAARTAGFVPATHVGQTARAIAA' A
#
# COMPACT_ATOMS: atom_id res chain seq x y z
N MET A 1 -12.11 17.14 -8.08
CA MET A 1 -11.81 15.74 -8.45
C MET A 1 -10.61 15.78 -9.37
N SER A 2 -9.43 15.45 -8.85
CA SER A 2 -8.21 15.43 -9.67
C SER A 2 -8.28 14.26 -10.67
N PRO A 3 -7.98 14.48 -11.96
CA PRO A 3 -8.23 13.50 -13.03
C PRO A 3 -7.34 12.24 -12.97
N HIS A 4 -6.44 12.12 -12.00
CA HIS A 4 -5.48 11.00 -11.88
C HIS A 4 -5.69 10.11 -10.65
N GLY A 5 -6.71 10.39 -9.83
CA GLY A 5 -6.74 9.87 -8.45
C GLY A 5 -5.63 10.51 -7.62
N ASP A 6 -5.86 10.65 -6.32
CA ASP A 6 -4.85 11.24 -5.44
C ASP A 6 -3.77 10.17 -5.14
N ILE A 7 -2.51 10.50 -5.41
CA ILE A 7 -1.37 9.67 -4.97
C ILE A 7 -1.23 9.87 -3.47
N GLN A 8 -1.25 8.78 -2.71
CA GLN A 8 -1.03 8.81 -1.28
C GLN A 8 0.30 8.15 -0.92
N ASP A 9 1.20 8.92 -0.33
CA ASP A 9 2.38 8.38 0.33
C ASP A 9 2.02 7.82 1.70
N ILE A 10 2.42 6.57 1.94
CA ILE A 10 2.27 5.86 3.20
C ILE A 10 3.67 5.66 3.77
N THR A 11 3.98 6.36 4.86
CA THR A 11 5.32 6.38 5.46
C THR A 11 5.39 5.61 6.77
N THR A 12 4.25 5.30 7.40
CA THR A 12 4.20 4.58 8.68
C THR A 12 3.20 3.42 8.68
N ALA A 13 3.35 2.50 9.64
CA ALA A 13 2.45 1.36 9.79
C ALA A 13 1.04 1.80 10.23
N GLU A 14 0.92 2.84 11.05
CA GLU A 14 -0.35 3.42 11.48
C GLU A 14 -1.13 4.00 10.31
N GLN A 15 -0.45 4.68 9.39
CA GLN A 15 -1.07 5.17 8.16
C GLN A 15 -1.57 4.01 7.31
N ALA A 16 -0.77 2.95 7.17
CA ALA A 16 -1.19 1.75 6.45
C ALA A 16 -2.44 1.10 7.08
N GLN A 17 -2.47 0.96 8.41
CA GLN A 17 -3.61 0.42 9.15
C GLN A 17 -4.86 1.28 8.96
N TYR A 18 -4.73 2.60 9.10
CA TYR A 18 -5.84 3.54 8.91
C TYR A 18 -6.46 3.39 7.52
N TRP A 19 -5.62 3.30 6.49
CA TRP A 19 -6.09 3.13 5.12
C TRP A 19 -6.85 1.83 4.92
N LEU A 20 -6.29 0.72 5.41
CA LEU A 20 -6.91 -0.61 5.33
C LEU A 20 -8.28 -0.66 6.04
N LEU A 21 -8.46 0.10 7.12
CA LEU A 21 -9.70 0.12 7.90
C LEU A 21 -10.75 1.12 7.38
N LYS A 22 -10.33 2.30 6.92
CA LYS A 22 -11.25 3.43 6.70
C LYS A 22 -11.40 3.87 5.26
N LYS A 23 -10.39 3.60 4.41
CA LYS A 23 -10.29 4.18 3.06
C LYS A 23 -10.11 3.12 1.97
N TRP A 24 -10.11 1.85 2.36
CA TRP A 24 -9.89 0.74 1.44
C TRP A 24 -11.15 0.44 0.60
N PRO A 25 -11.04 0.33 -0.73
CA PRO A 25 -12.20 0.23 -1.62
C PRO A 25 -12.83 -1.16 -1.68
N VAL A 26 -12.08 -2.21 -1.33
CA VAL A 26 -12.53 -3.62 -1.41
C VAL A 26 -12.29 -4.37 -0.11
N ALA A 27 -13.29 -5.10 0.38
CA ALA A 27 -13.12 -5.95 1.57
C ALA A 27 -12.74 -7.37 1.16
N ASP A 28 -11.49 -7.58 0.72
CA ASP A 28 -10.98 -8.87 0.27
C ASP A 28 -10.01 -9.53 1.27
N HIS A 29 -9.72 -10.81 1.06
CA HIS A 29 -8.77 -11.55 1.90
C HIS A 29 -7.35 -10.96 1.90
N ALA A 30 -6.98 -10.23 0.84
CA ALA A 30 -5.68 -9.58 0.76
C ALA A 30 -5.61 -8.37 1.71
N ARG A 31 -6.69 -7.57 1.80
CA ARG A 31 -6.84 -6.51 2.80
C ARG A 31 -6.71 -7.06 4.20
N ASP A 32 -7.42 -8.15 4.53
CA ASP A 32 -7.39 -8.73 5.88
C ASP A 32 -5.99 -9.26 6.24
N ARG A 33 -5.32 -9.92 5.30
CA ARG A 33 -3.92 -10.34 5.49
C ARG A 33 -2.98 -9.15 5.67
N ALA A 34 -3.16 -8.09 4.89
CA ALA A 34 -2.36 -6.87 5.02
C ALA A 34 -2.56 -6.21 6.38
N LEU A 35 -3.81 -6.11 6.85
CA LEU A 35 -4.14 -5.55 8.16
C LEU A 35 -3.46 -6.33 9.28
N HIS A 36 -3.59 -7.66 9.27
CA HIS A 36 -2.95 -8.53 10.25
C HIS A 36 -1.43 -8.36 10.28
N GLN A 37 -0.77 -8.29 9.11
CA GLN A 37 0.69 -8.15 9.06
C GLN A 37 1.16 -6.76 9.49
N VAL A 38 0.36 -5.71 9.22
CA VAL A 38 0.63 -4.34 9.69
C VAL A 38 0.51 -4.27 11.21
N GLU A 39 -0.56 -4.82 11.78
CA GLU A 39 -0.77 -4.89 13.23
C GLU A 39 0.35 -5.68 13.91
N ALA A 40 0.69 -6.86 13.37
CA ALA A 40 1.81 -7.64 13.89
C ALA A 40 3.15 -6.89 13.81
N ALA A 41 3.37 -6.03 12.82
CA ALA A 41 4.57 -5.21 12.74
C ALA A 41 4.57 -4.05 13.76
N MET A 42 3.41 -3.46 14.05
CA MET A 42 3.25 -2.47 15.12
C MET A 42 3.51 -3.08 16.49
N ASP A 43 3.09 -4.33 16.70
CA ASP A 43 3.33 -5.11 17.91
C ASP A 43 4.73 -5.75 17.97
N CYS A 44 5.62 -5.43 17.01
CA CYS A 44 6.97 -6.02 16.87
C CYS A 44 7.00 -7.55 16.71
N MET A 45 5.88 -8.18 16.36
CA MET A 45 5.75 -9.62 16.08
C MET A 45 6.08 -9.98 14.62
N ALA A 46 6.09 -9.00 13.71
CA ALA A 46 6.47 -9.18 12.31
C ALA A 46 7.43 -8.09 11.84
N SER A 47 8.19 -8.37 10.77
CA SER A 47 9.06 -7.36 10.15
C SER A 47 8.25 -6.33 9.34
N VAL A 48 8.70 -5.07 9.35
CA VAL A 48 8.15 -4.01 8.47
C VAL A 48 8.18 -4.41 7.00
N GLY A 49 9.20 -5.17 6.57
CA GLY A 49 9.29 -5.69 5.20
C GLY A 49 8.17 -6.68 4.85
N THR A 50 7.76 -7.53 5.80
CA THR A 50 6.62 -8.44 5.63
C THR A 50 5.31 -7.65 5.52
N ALA A 51 5.07 -6.70 6.42
CA ALA A 51 3.90 -5.82 6.38
C ALA A 51 3.83 -5.04 5.05
N ARG A 52 4.95 -4.47 4.60
CA ARG A 52 5.02 -3.73 3.34
C ARG A 52 4.65 -4.59 2.14
N ARG A 53 5.14 -5.83 2.06
CA ARG A 53 4.80 -6.74 0.95
C ARG A 53 3.32 -7.13 0.99
N ALA A 54 2.77 -7.41 2.16
CA ALA A 54 1.34 -7.71 2.31
C ALA A 54 0.47 -6.51 1.89
N PHE A 55 0.84 -5.30 2.31
CA PHE A 55 0.16 -4.05 1.92
C PHE A 55 0.20 -3.83 0.40
N ILE A 56 1.35 -4.00 -0.25
CA ILE A 56 1.47 -3.88 -1.71
C ILE A 56 0.63 -4.94 -2.43
N SER A 57 0.59 -6.17 -1.90
CA SER A 57 -0.26 -7.22 -2.47
C SER A 57 -1.74 -6.84 -2.40
N ALA A 58 -2.21 -6.34 -1.25
CA ALA A 58 -3.59 -5.87 -1.09
C ALA A 58 -3.88 -4.67 -2.00
N ALA A 59 -2.91 -3.76 -2.17
CA ALA A 59 -3.08 -2.61 -3.04
C ALA A 59 -3.33 -3.05 -4.49
N ARG A 60 -2.59 -4.07 -4.96
CA ARG A 60 -2.74 -4.62 -6.31
C ARG A 60 -4.10 -5.31 -6.51
N THR A 61 -4.59 -6.07 -5.53
CA THR A 61 -5.91 -6.72 -5.63
C THR A 61 -7.06 -5.70 -5.60
N ALA A 62 -6.86 -4.59 -4.89
CA ALA A 62 -7.76 -3.44 -4.87
C ALA A 62 -7.69 -2.55 -6.13
N GLY A 63 -6.82 -2.85 -7.09
CA GLY A 63 -6.66 -2.09 -8.33
C GLY A 63 -5.76 -0.86 -8.22
N PHE A 64 -5.08 -0.65 -7.10
CA PHE A 64 -4.07 0.41 -6.97
C PHE A 64 -2.76 -0.02 -7.64
N VAL A 65 -2.06 0.98 -8.19
CA VAL A 65 -0.73 0.81 -8.79
C VAL A 65 0.32 1.54 -7.94
N PRO A 66 1.41 0.87 -7.50
CA PRO A 66 2.50 1.54 -6.81
C PRO A 66 3.13 2.63 -7.67
N ALA A 67 3.36 3.81 -7.10
CA ALA A 67 3.94 4.97 -7.80
C ALA A 67 5.35 4.72 -8.38
N THR A 68 6.01 3.62 -8.01
CA THR A 68 7.30 3.20 -8.57
C THR A 68 7.27 2.97 -10.09
N HIS A 69 6.09 2.91 -10.72
CA HIS A 69 5.96 2.89 -12.18
C HIS A 69 5.99 4.27 -12.87
N VAL A 70 5.75 5.38 -12.15
CA VAL A 70 5.71 6.73 -12.75
C VAL A 70 7.10 7.37 -12.81
N GLY A 71 7.99 7.04 -11.85
CA GLY A 71 9.35 7.60 -11.80
C GLY A 71 10.38 6.91 -12.71
N GLN A 72 10.16 5.65 -13.11
CA GLN A 72 11.11 4.91 -13.95
C GLN A 72 10.91 5.17 -15.46
N THR A 73 9.68 5.42 -15.91
CA THR A 73 9.41 5.78 -17.32
C THR A 73 9.95 7.15 -17.67
N ALA A 74 9.81 8.14 -16.77
CA ALA A 74 10.36 9.49 -16.98
C ALA A 74 11.90 9.51 -17.09
N ARG A 75 12.58 8.55 -16.47
CA ARG A 75 14.04 8.41 -16.54
C ARG A 75 14.53 7.64 -17.77
N ALA A 76 13.69 6.77 -18.34
CA ALA A 76 14.02 5.98 -19.53
C ALA A 76 13.81 6.76 -20.84
N ILE A 77 12.96 7.80 -20.85
CA ILE A 77 12.72 8.66 -22.02
C ILE A 77 13.69 9.85 -22.12
N ALA A 78 14.57 10.02 -21.13
CA ALA A 78 15.51 11.14 -21.03
C ALA A 78 16.99 10.69 -21.16
N ALA A 79 17.23 9.45 -21.60
CA ALA A 79 18.55 8.87 -21.82
C ALA A 79 18.78 8.53 -23.29
#